data_AF-A0A3D3T5F3-F1
#
_entry.id   AF-A0A3D3T5F3-F1
#
_cell.length_a   1.000
_cell.length_b   1.000
_cell.length_c   1.000
_cell.angle_alpha   90.00
_cell.angle_beta   90.00
_cell.angle_gamma   90.00
#
_symmetry.space_group_name_H-M   'P 1'
#
loop_
_entity.id
_entity.type
_entity.pdbx_description
1 polymer ?
#
loop_
_entity_poly.entity_id
_entity_poly.type
_entity_poly.pdbx_seq_one_letter_code
_entity_poly.pdbx_strand_id
1 'polypeptide(L)'
;AKFTPELKYPDVEMPFDGFSQEDYAQKLLDEYKAAGVPADKVWPQSFNLDDVLYWINQEPAFGEQAVYLDGRYGDVGFDHTDPATWNPSMEALVAQNVHAIAPPMWMLLSIENGELVPSVYAKAAKAAGLEIITWTLERSGPLASGGGWYYQTTAELIDNDGDMMEVLDVLAQDVGVLGVFSDWPATTSYYANCMKLK
;
A
#
# COMPACT_ATOMS: atom_id res chain seq x y z
N ALA A 1 15.62 8.85 -10.27
CA ALA A 1 15.01 8.28 -9.05
C ALA A 1 13.50 8.29 -9.22
N LYS A 2 12.78 7.41 -8.52
CA LYS A 2 11.33 7.52 -8.26
C LYS A 2 11.13 8.04 -6.84
N PHE A 3 10.02 8.71 -6.56
CA PHE A 3 9.68 9.34 -5.29
C PHE A 3 8.29 8.87 -4.86
N THR A 4 8.10 8.57 -3.58
CA THR A 4 6.83 8.07 -3.01
C THR A 4 6.37 8.97 -1.84
N PRO A 5 6.06 10.26 -2.08
CA PRO A 5 5.67 11.17 -1.01
C PRO A 5 4.32 10.79 -0.42
N GLU A 6 4.23 10.78 0.91
CA GLU A 6 2.97 10.56 1.62
C GLU A 6 2.41 11.88 2.15
N LEU A 7 1.14 12.18 1.87
CA LEU A 7 0.39 13.22 2.58
C LEU A 7 -0.17 12.63 3.86
N LYS A 8 0.39 13.05 5.00
CA LYS A 8 -0.13 12.69 6.32
C LYS A 8 -1.38 13.50 6.64
N TYR A 9 -2.27 12.94 7.46
CA TYR A 9 -3.33 13.71 8.08
C TYR A 9 -2.76 14.92 8.83
N PRO A 10 -3.38 16.09 8.72
CA PRO A 10 -2.97 17.25 9.50
C PRO A 10 -3.30 17.04 10.98
N ASP A 11 -2.40 17.48 11.87
CA ASP A 11 -2.63 17.51 13.32
C ASP A 11 -3.58 18.65 13.75
N VAL A 12 -4.03 19.46 12.79
CA VAL A 12 -4.91 20.62 12.98
C VAL A 12 -6.21 20.44 12.20
N GLU A 13 -7.28 21.08 12.65
CA GLU A 13 -8.53 21.12 11.91
C GLU A 13 -8.35 21.95 10.63
N MET A 14 -8.83 21.41 9.51
CA MET A 14 -8.79 22.06 8.21
C MET A 14 -10.18 22.64 7.87
N PRO A 15 -10.27 23.84 7.26
CA PRO A 15 -9.15 24.70 6.84
C PRO A 15 -8.40 25.35 8.01
N PHE A 16 -7.07 25.38 7.93
CA PHE A 16 -6.19 26.03 8.91
C PHE A 16 -5.70 27.37 8.36
N ASP A 17 -6.05 28.48 9.01
CA ASP A 17 -5.72 29.84 8.53
C ASP A 17 -6.12 30.12 7.05
N GLY A 18 -7.23 29.51 6.61
CA GLY A 18 -7.73 29.61 5.24
C GLY A 18 -7.08 28.64 4.25
N PHE A 19 -6.16 27.79 4.70
CA PHE A 19 -5.55 26.72 3.92
C PHE A 19 -6.42 25.46 4.02
N SER A 20 -7.09 25.08 2.93
CA SER A 20 -8.01 23.94 2.89
C SER A 20 -7.28 22.60 2.77
N GLN A 21 -8.00 21.49 2.96
CA GLN A 21 -7.44 20.15 2.74
C GLN A 21 -6.98 19.95 1.28
N GLU A 22 -7.75 20.48 0.33
CA GLU A 22 -7.39 20.45 -1.09
C GLU A 22 -6.13 21.29 -1.37
N ASP A 23 -5.98 22.47 -0.73
CA ASP A 23 -4.74 23.25 -0.83
C ASP A 23 -3.54 22.46 -0.31
N TYR A 24 -3.72 21.68 0.76
CA TYR A 24 -2.68 20.84 1.32
C TYR A 24 -2.30 19.68 0.39
N ALA A 25 -3.30 19.01 -0.19
CA ALA A 25 -3.09 17.98 -1.20
C ALA A 25 -2.39 18.53 -2.44
N GLN A 26 -2.81 19.69 -2.94
CA GLN A 26 -2.17 20.36 -4.07
C GLN A 26 -0.73 20.76 -3.76
N LYS A 27 -0.48 21.27 -2.55
CA LYS A 27 0.84 21.75 -2.14
C LYS A 27 1.91 20.65 -2.22
N LEU A 28 1.57 19.41 -1.87
CA LEU A 28 2.50 18.29 -2.01
C LEU A 28 2.99 18.12 -3.45
N LEU A 29 2.11 18.21 -4.45
CA LEU A 29 2.48 18.09 -5.87
C LEU A 29 3.21 19.33 -6.38
N ASP A 30 2.82 20.52 -5.92
CA ASP A 30 3.46 21.77 -6.32
C ASP A 30 4.93 21.84 -5.91
N GLU A 31 5.32 21.25 -4.77
CA GLU A 31 6.75 21.15 -4.39
C GLU A 31 7.56 20.33 -5.41
N TYR A 32 7.00 19.23 -5.94
CA TYR A 32 7.67 18.43 -6.97
C TYR A 32 7.72 19.15 -8.32
N LYS A 33 6.66 19.87 -8.69
CA LYS A 33 6.65 20.70 -9.91
C LYS A 33 7.69 21.82 -9.81
N ALA A 34 7.76 22.52 -8.68
CA ALA A 34 8.75 23.57 -8.45
C ALA A 34 10.19 23.04 -8.48
N ALA A 35 10.40 21.81 -8.01
CA ALA A 35 11.68 21.12 -8.10
C ALA A 35 12.00 20.57 -9.51
N GLY A 36 11.09 20.69 -10.48
CA GLY A 36 11.25 20.19 -11.84
C GLY A 36 11.25 18.66 -11.95
N VAL A 37 10.65 17.97 -10.98
CA VAL A 37 10.52 16.51 -11.00
C VAL A 37 9.35 16.12 -11.90
N PRO A 38 9.57 15.31 -12.95
CA PRO A 38 8.48 14.84 -13.81
C PRO A 38 7.46 14.01 -13.02
N ALA A 39 6.17 14.16 -13.36
CA ALA A 39 5.09 13.46 -12.66
C ALA A 39 5.22 11.92 -12.73
N ASP A 40 5.74 11.37 -13.83
CA ASP A 40 6.01 9.93 -14.00
C ASP A 40 7.07 9.37 -13.03
N LYS A 41 7.72 10.24 -12.24
CA LYS A 41 8.65 9.86 -11.17
C LYS A 41 8.04 9.93 -9.78
N VAL A 42 6.81 10.41 -9.62
CA VAL A 42 6.20 10.66 -8.31
C VAL A 42 4.99 9.74 -8.12
N TRP A 43 4.97 9.02 -7.01
CA TRP A 43 3.88 8.14 -6.57
C TRP A 43 3.28 8.77 -5.31
N PRO A 44 2.44 9.80 -5.44
CA PRO A 44 1.85 10.44 -4.27
C PRO A 44 0.88 9.47 -3.60
N GLN A 45 0.93 9.40 -2.27
CA GLN A 45 0.12 8.46 -1.50
C GLN A 45 -0.54 9.13 -0.31
N SER A 46 -1.75 8.71 0.05
CA SER A 46 -2.48 9.20 1.23
C SER A 46 -3.38 8.11 1.79
N PHE A 47 -3.57 8.10 3.11
CA PHE A 47 -4.61 7.31 3.79
C PHE A 47 -6.00 7.92 3.63
N ASN A 48 -6.09 9.18 3.22
CA ASN A 48 -7.34 9.84 2.91
C ASN A 48 -7.67 9.65 1.43
N LEU A 49 -8.74 8.91 1.14
CA LEU A 49 -9.18 8.65 -0.23
C LEU A 49 -9.52 9.97 -0.97
N ASP A 50 -10.06 10.97 -0.28
CA ASP A 50 -10.43 12.24 -0.92
C ASP A 50 -9.20 12.99 -1.46
N ASP A 51 -8.03 12.89 -0.82
CA ASP A 51 -6.79 13.47 -1.33
C ASP A 51 -6.34 12.78 -2.63
N VAL A 52 -6.47 11.45 -2.67
CA VAL A 52 -6.14 10.64 -3.85
C VAL A 52 -7.07 10.98 -5.00
N LEU A 53 -8.37 11.06 -4.73
CA LEU A 53 -9.38 11.46 -5.72
C LEU A 53 -9.16 12.91 -6.18
N TYR A 54 -8.73 13.81 -5.30
CA TYR A 54 -8.36 15.17 -5.68
C TYR A 54 -7.21 15.15 -6.71
N TRP A 55 -6.12 14.42 -6.44
CA TRP A 55 -5.00 14.31 -7.38
C TRP A 55 -5.39 13.67 -8.71
N ILE A 56 -6.20 12.60 -8.69
CA ILE A 56 -6.71 11.95 -9.91
C ILE A 56 -7.49 12.94 -10.77
N ASN A 57 -8.37 13.74 -10.14
CA ASN A 57 -9.28 14.62 -10.86
C ASN A 57 -8.65 15.96 -11.28
N GLN A 58 -7.79 16.54 -10.45
CA GLN A 58 -7.23 17.88 -10.66
C GLN A 58 -5.81 17.86 -11.24
N GLU A 59 -5.06 16.78 -11.02
CA GLU A 59 -3.66 16.63 -11.44
C GLU A 59 -3.42 15.32 -12.19
N PRO A 60 -4.08 15.06 -13.34
CA PRO A 60 -4.10 13.72 -13.97
C PRO A 60 -2.72 13.13 -14.23
N ALA A 61 -1.72 13.96 -14.57
CA ALA A 61 -0.34 13.49 -14.79
C ALA A 61 0.30 12.86 -13.54
N PHE A 62 -0.06 13.33 -12.35
CA PHE A 62 0.30 12.70 -11.08
C PHE A 62 -0.72 11.64 -10.65
N GLY A 63 -1.99 11.83 -11.01
CA GLY A 63 -3.12 10.93 -10.77
C GLY A 63 -2.90 9.51 -11.27
N GLU A 64 -2.23 9.34 -12.42
CA GLU A 64 -1.87 8.01 -12.97
C GLU A 64 -1.05 7.14 -11.99
N GLN A 65 -0.33 7.77 -11.04
CA GLN A 65 0.50 7.11 -10.03
C GLN A 65 0.04 7.40 -8.60
N ALA A 66 -1.18 7.94 -8.43
CA ALA A 66 -1.73 8.21 -7.11
C ALA A 66 -2.13 6.91 -6.40
N VAL A 67 -1.68 6.75 -5.15
CA VAL A 67 -1.84 5.51 -4.38
C VAL A 67 -2.73 5.75 -3.17
N TYR A 68 -3.79 4.96 -3.04
CA TYR A 68 -4.57 4.93 -1.82
C TYR A 68 -3.92 4.01 -0.79
N LEU A 69 -3.38 4.57 0.30
CA LEU A 69 -2.90 3.80 1.44
C LEU A 69 -4.12 3.22 2.16
N ASP A 70 -4.32 1.92 2.03
CA ASP A 70 -5.55 1.30 2.50
C ASP A 70 -5.46 1.03 4.01
N GLY A 71 -5.93 2.02 4.77
CA GLY A 71 -5.97 2.02 6.22
C GLY A 71 -7.26 1.47 6.82
N ARG A 72 -8.16 0.91 6.00
CA ARG A 72 -9.53 0.56 6.44
C ARG A 72 -9.57 -0.54 7.50
N TYR A 73 -8.46 -1.24 7.72
CA TYR A 73 -8.30 -2.12 8.90
C TYR A 73 -8.53 -1.40 10.24
N GLY A 74 -8.43 -0.06 10.28
CA GLY A 74 -8.76 0.76 11.44
C GLY A 74 -10.23 1.14 11.57
N ASP A 75 -11.04 0.89 10.52
CA ASP A 75 -12.44 1.29 10.48
C ASP A 75 -13.32 0.28 11.22
N VAL A 76 -14.33 0.81 11.91
CA VAL A 76 -15.32 -0.04 12.59
C VAL A 76 -16.12 -0.83 11.56
N GLY A 77 -16.05 -2.15 11.66
CA GLY A 77 -16.84 -3.07 10.82
C GLY A 77 -16.15 -3.49 9.53
N PHE A 78 -14.93 -3.03 9.26
CA PHE A 78 -14.13 -3.54 8.15
C PHE A 78 -13.51 -4.90 8.49
N ASP A 79 -13.65 -5.86 7.58
CA ASP A 79 -12.97 -7.15 7.63
C ASP A 79 -12.37 -7.47 6.26
N HIS A 80 -11.04 -7.50 6.17
CA HIS A 80 -10.32 -7.84 4.95
C HIS A 80 -10.64 -9.25 4.41
N THR A 81 -11.26 -10.13 5.21
CA THR A 81 -11.70 -11.46 4.78
C THR A 81 -13.15 -11.52 4.29
N ASP A 82 -13.94 -10.45 4.48
CA ASP A 82 -15.33 -10.36 4.05
C ASP A 82 -15.55 -9.18 3.09
N PRO A 83 -15.60 -9.42 1.76
CA PRO A 83 -15.85 -8.40 0.76
C PRO A 83 -17.11 -7.57 0.97
N ALA A 84 -18.12 -8.09 1.67
CA ALA A 84 -19.36 -7.36 1.94
C ALA A 84 -19.15 -6.17 2.90
N THR A 85 -18.04 -6.16 3.65
CA THR A 85 -17.69 -5.07 4.57
C THR A 85 -16.89 -3.95 3.93
N TRP A 86 -16.36 -4.16 2.71
CA TRP A 86 -15.47 -3.19 2.07
C TRP A 86 -16.26 -2.03 1.48
N ASN A 87 -16.11 -0.85 2.09
CA ASN A 87 -16.70 0.38 1.60
C ASN A 87 -15.62 1.47 1.51
N PRO A 88 -15.33 2.02 0.31
CA PRO A 88 -15.82 1.58 -1.01
C PRO A 88 -15.36 0.15 -1.37
N SER A 89 -16.06 -0.56 -2.25
CA SER A 89 -15.57 -1.85 -2.78
C SER A 89 -14.37 -1.64 -3.72
N MET A 90 -13.67 -2.72 -4.09
CA MET A 90 -12.57 -2.63 -5.07
C MET A 90 -13.03 -2.10 -6.43
N GLU A 91 -14.19 -2.55 -6.88
CA GLU A 91 -14.81 -2.09 -8.13
C GLU A 91 -15.22 -0.62 -8.05
N ALA A 92 -15.68 -0.18 -6.88
CA ALA A 92 -16.00 1.22 -6.65
C ALA A 92 -14.75 2.11 -6.67
N LEU A 93 -13.62 1.66 -6.11
CA LEU A 93 -12.33 2.35 -6.20
C LEU A 93 -11.89 2.48 -7.67
N VAL A 94 -11.94 1.40 -8.44
CA VAL A 94 -11.60 1.42 -9.88
C VAL A 94 -12.56 2.31 -10.67
N ALA A 95 -13.85 2.30 -10.35
CA ALA A 95 -14.84 3.18 -10.99
C ALA A 95 -14.60 4.67 -10.70
N GLN A 96 -13.88 4.99 -9.61
CA GLN A 96 -13.41 6.34 -9.29
C GLN A 96 -12.03 6.66 -9.90
N ASN A 97 -11.51 5.78 -10.77
CA ASN A 97 -10.18 5.85 -11.38
C ASN A 97 -9.01 5.72 -10.39
N VAL A 98 -9.23 5.09 -9.23
CA VAL A 98 -8.11 4.68 -8.38
C VAL A 98 -7.40 3.49 -9.06
N HIS A 99 -6.12 3.66 -9.36
CA HIS A 99 -5.32 2.65 -10.07
C HIS A 99 -4.53 1.75 -9.12
N ALA A 100 -4.06 2.28 -7.99
CA ALA A 100 -3.20 1.58 -7.05
C ALA A 100 -3.69 1.70 -5.61
N ILE A 101 -3.65 0.59 -4.88
CA ILE A 101 -3.86 0.56 -3.42
C ILE A 101 -2.60 0.08 -2.70
N ALA A 102 -2.47 0.48 -1.44
CA ALA A 102 -1.39 0.09 -0.57
C ALA A 102 -1.88 -0.34 0.82
N PRO A 103 -2.40 -1.58 0.98
CA PRO A 103 -2.73 -2.15 2.28
C PRO A 103 -1.46 -2.63 3.02
N PRO A 104 -1.53 -2.84 4.35
CA PRO A 104 -0.49 -3.54 5.08
C PRO A 104 -0.37 -5.00 4.62
N MET A 105 0.84 -5.57 4.67
CA MET A 105 1.13 -6.87 4.05
C MET A 105 0.32 -8.03 4.61
N TRP A 106 -0.02 -8.02 5.90
CA TRP A 106 -0.83 -9.07 6.51
C TRP A 106 -2.22 -9.16 5.88
N MET A 107 -2.79 -8.07 5.36
CA MET A 107 -4.07 -8.13 4.65
C MET A 107 -3.98 -8.87 3.32
N LEU A 108 -2.78 -9.00 2.73
CA LEU A 108 -2.57 -9.65 1.43
C LEU A 108 -2.29 -11.14 1.55
N LEU A 109 -2.08 -11.65 2.77
CA LEU A 109 -1.59 -12.99 3.04
C LEU A 109 -2.58 -13.76 3.92
N SER A 110 -2.65 -15.07 3.69
CA SER A 110 -3.46 -16.01 4.46
C SER A 110 -2.72 -17.34 4.56
N ILE A 111 -3.17 -18.20 5.47
CA ILE A 111 -2.73 -19.59 5.55
C ILE A 111 -3.86 -20.49 5.05
N GLU A 112 -3.57 -21.35 4.07
CA GLU A 112 -4.48 -22.38 3.60
C GLU A 112 -3.74 -23.73 3.58
N ASN A 113 -4.27 -24.76 4.24
CA ASN A 113 -3.65 -26.08 4.32
C ASN A 113 -2.20 -26.10 4.84
N GLY A 114 -1.83 -25.12 5.68
CA GLY A 114 -0.47 -25.00 6.23
C GLY A 114 0.52 -24.32 5.28
N GLU A 115 0.06 -23.75 4.17
CA GLU A 115 0.88 -23.00 3.23
C GLU A 115 0.49 -21.53 3.22
N LEU A 116 1.48 -20.66 3.03
CA LEU A 116 1.28 -19.23 2.85
C LEU A 116 0.73 -18.97 1.44
N VAL A 117 -0.39 -18.25 1.35
CA VAL A 117 -1.09 -17.99 0.09
C VAL A 117 -1.62 -16.55 0.01
N PRO A 118 -1.95 -16.03 -1.20
CA PRO A 118 -2.68 -14.78 -1.33
C PRO A 118 -4.05 -14.83 -0.63
N SER A 119 -4.34 -13.80 0.16
CA SER A 119 -5.64 -13.65 0.83
C SER A 119 -6.78 -13.40 -0.17
N VAL A 120 -8.03 -13.51 0.31
CA VAL A 120 -9.22 -13.10 -0.47
C VAL A 120 -9.14 -11.62 -0.87
N TYR A 121 -8.59 -10.77 -0.02
CA TYR A 121 -8.38 -9.35 -0.30
C TYR A 121 -7.44 -9.13 -1.49
N ALA A 122 -6.27 -9.80 -1.47
CA ALA A 122 -5.30 -9.73 -2.56
C ALA A 122 -5.91 -10.22 -3.89
N LYS A 123 -6.57 -11.38 -3.87
CA LYS A 123 -7.23 -11.97 -5.03
C LYS A 123 -8.30 -11.03 -5.60
N ALA A 124 -9.13 -10.41 -4.75
CA ALA A 124 -10.18 -9.50 -5.18
C ALA A 124 -9.64 -8.18 -5.75
N ALA A 125 -8.63 -7.56 -5.10
CA ALA A 125 -8.01 -6.35 -5.61
C ALA A 125 -7.38 -6.56 -7.00
N LYS A 126 -6.65 -7.67 -7.20
CA LYS A 126 -6.10 -8.04 -8.52
C LYS A 126 -7.21 -8.32 -9.54
N ALA A 127 -8.29 -9.00 -9.16
CA ALA A 127 -9.41 -9.29 -10.05
C ALA A 127 -10.17 -8.02 -10.49
N ALA A 128 -10.27 -7.01 -9.63
CA ALA A 128 -10.83 -5.70 -9.95
C ALA A 128 -9.93 -4.86 -10.88
N GLY A 129 -8.65 -5.21 -10.99
CA GLY A 129 -7.68 -4.50 -11.83
C GLY A 129 -6.85 -3.46 -11.09
N LEU A 130 -6.83 -3.50 -9.75
CA LEU A 130 -5.97 -2.62 -8.95
C LEU A 130 -4.52 -3.12 -8.95
N GLU A 131 -3.59 -2.18 -9.11
CA GLU A 131 -2.20 -2.39 -8.75
C GLU A 131 -2.06 -2.39 -7.22
N ILE A 132 -1.13 -3.20 -6.71
CA ILE A 132 -0.93 -3.37 -5.27
C ILE A 132 0.51 -3.01 -4.94
N ILE A 133 0.68 -2.05 -4.05
CA ILE A 133 1.92 -1.83 -3.31
C ILE A 133 1.64 -2.30 -1.87
N THR A 134 2.63 -2.70 -1.08
CA THR A 134 2.36 -3.05 0.32
C THR A 134 3.48 -2.60 1.25
N TRP A 135 3.19 -2.62 2.56
CA TRP A 135 4.07 -2.11 3.60
C TRP A 135 3.80 -2.87 4.91
N THR A 136 4.72 -3.01 5.86
CA THR A 136 6.18 -2.87 5.76
C THR A 136 6.78 -4.21 6.14
N LEU A 137 7.81 -4.67 5.42
CA LEU A 137 8.31 -6.04 5.55
C LEU A 137 9.01 -6.32 6.90
N GLU A 138 9.84 -5.41 7.41
CA GLU A 138 10.73 -5.71 8.55
C GLU A 138 10.41 -4.97 9.86
N ARG A 139 9.26 -4.28 9.93
CA ARG A 139 8.95 -3.40 11.07
C ARG A 139 8.73 -4.13 12.41
N SER A 140 8.60 -5.45 12.37
CA SER A 140 8.33 -6.33 13.52
C SER A 140 9.53 -6.61 14.41
N GLY A 141 10.76 -6.29 13.98
CA GLY A 141 11.95 -6.84 14.62
C GLY A 141 12.10 -8.35 14.36
N PRO A 142 12.84 -9.09 15.21
CA PRO A 142 13.07 -10.53 15.01
C PRO A 142 11.78 -11.35 14.96
N LEU A 143 11.69 -12.26 13.99
CA LEU A 143 10.49 -13.04 13.72
C LEU A 143 10.36 -14.31 14.57
N ALA A 144 11.35 -14.63 15.39
CA ALA A 144 11.30 -15.79 16.29
C ALA A 144 10.12 -15.82 17.27
N SER A 145 9.40 -14.70 17.41
CA SER A 145 8.16 -14.59 18.19
C SER A 145 6.90 -14.36 17.35
N GLY A 146 6.90 -14.72 16.07
CA GLY A 146 5.73 -14.66 15.18
C GLY A 146 5.46 -13.30 14.52
N GLY A 147 6.37 -12.34 14.61
CA GLY A 147 6.29 -11.06 13.88
C GLY A 147 5.19 -10.08 14.29
N GLY A 148 4.31 -10.42 15.24
CA GLY A 148 3.33 -9.50 15.81
C GLY A 148 2.34 -8.93 14.77
N TRP A 149 2.00 -7.64 14.87
CA TRP A 149 0.94 -7.02 14.07
C TRP A 149 1.17 -7.12 12.55
N TYR A 150 2.42 -6.98 12.09
CA TYR A 150 2.70 -7.00 10.64
C TYR A 150 2.63 -8.41 10.02
N TYR A 151 2.65 -9.47 10.85
CA TYR A 151 2.57 -10.87 10.43
C TYR A 151 1.33 -11.57 11.01
N GLN A 152 0.33 -10.81 11.46
CA GLN A 152 -0.76 -11.34 12.28
C GLN A 152 -1.60 -12.44 11.60
N THR A 153 -1.73 -12.41 10.28
CA THR A 153 -2.45 -13.42 9.48
C THR A 153 -1.59 -14.63 9.10
N THR A 154 -0.29 -14.53 9.34
CA THR A 154 0.70 -15.55 8.96
C THR A 154 1.43 -16.12 10.17
N ALA A 155 1.16 -15.62 11.38
CA ALA A 155 1.95 -15.86 12.59
C ALA A 155 2.15 -17.36 12.92
N GLU A 156 1.25 -18.24 12.50
CA GLU A 156 1.38 -19.69 12.71
C GLU A 156 2.53 -20.32 11.90
N LEU A 157 2.98 -19.68 10.82
CA LEU A 157 4.10 -20.11 9.98
C LEU A 157 5.37 -19.27 10.18
N ILE A 158 5.36 -18.31 11.11
CA ILE A 158 6.48 -17.38 11.34
C ILE A 158 7.19 -17.75 12.64
N ASP A 159 8.41 -18.28 12.54
CA ASP A 159 9.24 -18.66 13.68
C ASP A 159 10.73 -18.32 13.53
N ASN A 160 11.14 -17.75 12.39
CA ASN A 160 12.51 -17.31 12.17
C ASN A 160 12.60 -16.17 11.13
N ASP A 161 13.74 -15.47 11.11
CA ASP A 161 13.94 -14.32 10.20
C ASP A 161 14.01 -14.72 8.71
N GLY A 162 14.22 -16.00 8.40
CA GLY A 162 14.18 -16.52 7.04
C GLY A 162 12.79 -16.46 6.43
N ASP A 163 11.74 -16.55 7.24
CA ASP A 163 10.34 -16.56 6.79
C ASP A 163 9.93 -15.24 6.13
N MET A 164 10.66 -14.15 6.40
CA MET A 164 10.55 -12.88 5.65
C MET A 164 10.69 -13.08 4.14
N MET A 165 11.60 -13.96 3.72
CA MET A 165 11.84 -14.22 2.30
C MET A 165 10.71 -15.05 1.68
N GLU A 166 10.10 -15.97 2.44
CA GLU A 166 8.93 -16.72 2.00
C GLU A 166 7.71 -15.81 1.86
N VAL A 167 7.50 -14.91 2.84
CA VAL A 167 6.49 -13.86 2.77
C VAL A 167 6.71 -12.94 1.57
N LEU A 168 7.94 -12.48 1.35
CA LEU A 168 8.27 -11.65 0.20
C LEU A 168 8.05 -12.40 -1.12
N ASP A 169 8.31 -13.71 -1.16
CA ASP A 169 8.10 -14.53 -2.35
C ASP A 169 6.61 -14.61 -2.71
N VAL A 170 5.72 -14.90 -1.76
CA VAL A 170 4.27 -14.92 -2.01
C VAL A 170 3.75 -13.54 -2.40
N LEU A 171 4.23 -12.46 -1.76
CA LEU A 171 3.87 -11.10 -2.16
C LEU A 171 4.30 -10.78 -3.60
N ALA A 172 5.52 -11.15 -3.98
CA ALA A 172 6.08 -10.81 -5.29
C ALA A 172 5.55 -11.70 -6.42
N GLN A 173 5.49 -13.01 -6.21
CA GLN A 173 5.16 -13.98 -7.26
C GLN A 173 3.66 -14.26 -7.35
N ASP A 174 3.01 -14.50 -6.20
CA ASP A 174 1.64 -15.02 -6.18
C ASP A 174 0.60 -13.89 -6.09
N VAL A 175 0.86 -12.89 -5.24
CA VAL A 175 0.04 -11.66 -5.21
C VAL A 175 0.36 -10.78 -6.42
N GLY A 176 1.64 -10.71 -6.82
CA GLY A 176 2.09 -9.86 -7.91
C GLY A 176 1.99 -8.38 -7.56
N VAL A 177 2.54 -8.00 -6.41
CA VAL A 177 2.67 -6.59 -5.99
C VAL A 177 3.64 -5.85 -6.92
N LEU A 178 3.35 -4.57 -7.17
CA LEU A 178 4.23 -3.66 -7.90
C LEU A 178 5.48 -3.29 -7.09
N GLY A 179 5.35 -3.28 -5.76
CA GLY A 179 6.46 -2.97 -4.85
C GLY A 179 6.10 -3.25 -3.39
N VAL A 180 7.14 -3.34 -2.56
CA VAL A 180 7.04 -3.54 -1.11
C VAL A 180 7.88 -2.47 -0.42
N PHE A 181 7.27 -1.71 0.49
CA PHE A 181 8.01 -0.86 1.41
C PHE A 181 8.75 -1.74 2.42
N SER A 182 10.05 -1.48 2.52
CA SER A 182 10.96 -2.21 3.37
C SER A 182 11.73 -1.20 4.23
N ASP A 183 11.82 -1.49 5.52
CA ASP A 183 12.61 -0.70 6.46
C ASP A 183 14.12 -0.94 6.22
N TRP A 184 14.46 -2.04 5.52
CA TRP A 184 15.81 -2.46 5.18
C TRP A 184 15.94 -2.77 3.68
N PRO A 185 16.26 -1.77 2.83
CA PRO A 185 16.23 -1.93 1.37
C PRO A 185 17.14 -3.04 0.83
N ALA A 186 18.10 -3.53 1.61
CA ALA A 186 18.93 -4.67 1.27
C ALA A 186 18.12 -5.97 1.09
N THR A 187 17.07 -6.21 1.89
CA THR A 187 16.25 -7.42 1.85
C THR A 187 15.56 -7.56 0.49
N THR A 188 14.79 -6.54 0.10
CA THR A 188 14.05 -6.52 -1.16
C THR A 188 14.99 -6.45 -2.37
N SER A 189 16.09 -5.70 -2.27
CA SER A 189 17.11 -5.64 -3.34
C SER A 189 17.78 -7.00 -3.57
N TYR A 190 18.12 -7.72 -2.49
CA TYR A 190 18.72 -9.04 -2.57
C TYR A 190 17.76 -10.04 -3.20
N TYR A 191 16.52 -10.11 -2.70
CA TYR A 191 15.47 -10.97 -3.24
C TYR A 191 15.22 -10.68 -4.72
N ALA A 192 15.01 -9.41 -5.10
CA ALA A 192 14.77 -9.01 -6.48
C ALA A 192 15.91 -9.44 -7.42
N ASN A 193 17.16 -9.29 -6.97
CA ASN A 193 18.32 -9.75 -7.73
C ASN A 193 18.36 -11.28 -7.87
N CYS A 194 18.08 -12.04 -6.80
CA CYS A 194 18.02 -13.50 -6.83
C CYS A 194 16.93 -14.01 -7.79
N MET A 195 15.77 -13.37 -7.78
CA MET A 195 14.61 -13.74 -8.59
C MET A 195 14.61 -13.10 -9.99
N LYS A 196 15.63 -12.28 -10.31
CA LYS A 196 15.78 -11.56 -11.59
C LYS A 196 14.57 -10.67 -11.91
N LEU A 197 14.00 -10.06 -10.88
CA LEU A 197 12.95 -9.06 -11.00
C LEU A 197 13.57 -7.74 -11.51
N LYS A 198 12.78 -6.97 -12.27
CA LYS A 198 13.22 -5.73 -12.94
C LYS A 198 12.63 -4.51 -12.27
#